data_AF-A0A1B9YIC7-F1
#
_entry.id   AF-A0A1B9YIC7-F1
#
_cell.length_a   1.000
_cell.length_b   1.000
_cell.length_c   1.000
_cell.angle_alpha   90.00
_cell.angle_beta   90.00
_cell.angle_gamma   90.00
#
_symmetry.space_group_name_H-M   'P 1'
#
loop_
_entity.id
_entity.type
_entity.pdbx_description
1 polymer ?
#
loop_
_entity_poly.entity_id
_entity_poly.type
_entity_poly.pdbx_seq_one_letter_code
_entity_poly.pdbx_strand_id
1 'polypeptide(L)'
;MGDGVNVAARLEGINKNFGTTICISSNVAAAAGSDIVARPIRRVQVKGRQHEFMIYELLGIRDSSDPELAAAAGIERLCQMTRTASDHFERGDFDHAAQRYEEILRVFPQDPVAKSLLAMCSAMTRA
;
A
#
# COMPACT_ATOMS: atom_id res chain seq x y z
N MET A 1 12.47 -22.39 13.38
CA MET A 1 11.62 -21.30 13.89
C MET A 1 12.37 -19.99 13.67
N GLY A 2 11.98 -19.14 12.73
CA GLY A 2 12.76 -17.91 12.45
C GLY A 2 12.29 -17.04 11.28
N ASP A 3 11.48 -17.56 10.36
CA ASP A 3 11.13 -16.82 9.14
C ASP A 3 9.94 -15.86 9.27
N GLY A 4 8.91 -16.22 10.04
CA GLY A 4 7.72 -15.37 10.21
C GLY A 4 7.95 -14.14 11.09
N VAL A 5 8.81 -14.27 12.11
CA VAL A 5 9.08 -13.20 13.09
C VAL A 5 9.78 -12.00 12.44
N ASN A 6 10.65 -12.26 11.45
CA ASN A 6 11.40 -11.21 10.76
C ASN A 6 10.52 -10.43 9.76
N VAL A 7 9.52 -11.08 9.16
CA VAL A 7 8.54 -10.42 8.30
C VAL A 7 7.58 -9.56 9.14
N ALA A 8 7.08 -10.08 10.26
CA ALA A 8 6.17 -9.35 11.15
C ALA A 8 6.80 -8.07 11.72
N ALA A 9 8.05 -8.14 12.22
CA ALA A 9 8.74 -6.95 12.75
C ALA A 9 9.01 -5.89 11.66
N ARG A 10 9.24 -6.32 10.41
CA ARG A 10 9.42 -5.40 9.27
C ARG A 10 8.09 -4.74 8.87
N LEU A 11 7.00 -5.50 8.89
CA LEU A 11 5.66 -4.99 8.63
C LEU A 11 5.25 -3.94 9.69
N GLU A 12 5.63 -4.12 10.95
CA GLU A 12 5.43 -3.09 11.98
C GLU A 12 6.23 -1.80 11.69
N GLY A 13 7.47 -1.92 11.21
CA GLY A 13 8.25 -0.77 10.74
C GLY A 13 7.65 -0.08 9.52
N ILE A 14 7.06 -0.84 8.60
CA ILE A 14 6.34 -0.33 7.43
C ILE A 14 5.09 0.42 7.87
N ASN A 15 4.29 -0.14 8.78
CA ASN A 15 3.13 0.51 9.36
C ASN A 15 3.49 1.90 9.92
N LYS A 16 4.57 1.99 10.70
CA LYS A 16 5.07 3.26 11.25
C LYS A 16 5.52 4.25 10.17
N ASN A 17 6.19 3.78 9.13
CA ASN A 17 6.71 4.64 8.06
C ASN A 17 5.61 5.19 7.14
N PHE A 18 4.55 4.42 6.92
CA PHE A 18 3.46 4.77 6.00
C PHE A 18 2.17 5.21 6.71
N GLY A 19 2.14 5.19 8.04
CA GLY A 19 0.96 5.54 8.83
C GLY A 19 -0.20 4.55 8.66
N THR A 20 0.08 3.29 8.33
CA THR A 20 -0.93 2.25 8.07
C THR A 20 -1.15 1.36 9.29
N THR A 21 -2.34 0.75 9.39
CA THR A 21 -2.69 -0.09 10.55
C THR A 21 -2.30 -1.55 10.34
N ILE A 22 -2.64 -2.12 9.18
CA ILE A 22 -2.38 -3.54 8.87
C ILE A 22 -1.76 -3.65 7.48
N CYS A 23 -0.48 -4.05 7.43
CA CYS A 23 0.17 -4.43 6.18
C CYS A 23 0.17 -5.94 5.97
N ILE A 24 -0.16 -6.38 4.76
CA ILE A 24 -0.15 -7.76 4.32
C ILE A 24 0.81 -7.93 3.13
N SER A 25 1.36 -9.13 2.96
CA SER A 25 2.17 -9.44 1.79
C SER A 25 1.30 -9.74 0.57
N SER A 26 1.87 -9.62 -0.63
CA SER A 26 1.24 -10.08 -1.88
C SER A 26 0.69 -11.51 -1.82
N ASN A 27 1.38 -12.44 -1.16
CA ASN A 27 0.90 -13.81 -1.00
C ASN A 27 -0.40 -13.88 -0.17
N VAL A 28 -0.48 -13.10 0.92
CA VAL A 28 -1.68 -13.04 1.76
C VAL A 28 -2.82 -12.37 1.00
N ALA A 29 -2.53 -11.27 0.28
CA ALA A 29 -3.52 -10.59 -0.54
C ALA A 29 -4.08 -11.50 -1.65
N ALA A 30 -3.22 -12.29 -2.30
CA ALA A 30 -3.63 -13.26 -3.31
C ALA A 30 -4.47 -14.40 -2.72
N ALA A 31 -4.10 -14.91 -1.54
CA ALA A 31 -4.85 -15.96 -0.87
C ALA A 31 -6.23 -15.51 -0.38
N ALA A 32 -6.36 -14.26 0.08
CA ALA A 32 -7.61 -13.66 0.52
C ALA A 32 -8.51 -13.21 -0.65
N GLY A 33 -7.93 -12.95 -1.83
CA GLY A 33 -8.67 -12.72 -3.06
C GLY A 33 -9.55 -11.46 -3.01
N SER A 34 -10.75 -11.56 -3.58
CA SER A 34 -11.72 -10.47 -3.72
C SER A 34 -12.45 -10.09 -2.43
N ASP A 35 -12.32 -10.91 -1.39
CA ASP A 35 -13.04 -10.74 -0.12
C ASP A 35 -12.45 -9.60 0.71
N ILE A 36 -11.20 -9.21 0.42
CA ILE A 36 -10.55 -8.09 1.09
C ILE A 36 -10.47 -6.87 0.19
N VAL A 37 -10.53 -5.71 0.82
CA VAL A 37 -10.24 -4.44 0.18
C VAL A 37 -8.86 -3.99 0.64
N ALA A 38 -7.91 -4.08 -0.28
CA ALA A 38 -6.52 -3.74 -0.02
C ALA A 38 -5.93 -2.88 -1.13
N ARG A 39 -5.05 -1.96 -0.74
CA ARG A 39 -4.31 -1.08 -1.66
C ARG A 39 -2.82 -1.41 -1.68
N PRO A 40 -2.16 -1.30 -2.84
CA PRO A 40 -0.72 -1.44 -2.92
C PRO A 40 -0.01 -0.30 -2.17
N ILE A 41 1.10 -0.61 -1.51
CA ILE A 41 1.98 0.40 -0.91
C ILE A 41 3.27 0.50 -1.73
N ARG A 42 4.08 -0.56 -1.77
CA ARG A 42 5.38 -0.57 -2.47
C ARG A 42 5.94 -2.00 -2.58
N ARG A 43 6.89 -2.24 -3.47
CA ARG A 43 7.80 -3.39 -3.35
C ARG A 43 8.85 -3.19 -2.25
N VAL A 44 9.10 -4.26 -1.51
CA VAL A 44 10.13 -4.31 -0.48
C VAL A 44 11.01 -5.53 -0.66
N GLN A 45 12.31 -5.37 -0.42
CA GLN A 45 13.27 -6.46 -0.33
C GLN A 45 13.51 -6.82 1.13
N VAL A 46 13.40 -8.10 1.46
CA VAL A 46 13.79 -8.61 2.79
C VAL A 46 15.25 -9.03 2.73
N LYS A 47 16.07 -8.53 3.67
CA LYS A 47 17.48 -8.94 3.79
C LYS A 47 17.56 -10.46 3.91
N GLY A 48 18.33 -11.09 3.03
CA GLY A 48 18.48 -12.55 2.97
C GLY A 48 17.54 -13.26 1.99
N ARG A 49 16.61 -12.55 1.34
CA ARG A 49 15.82 -13.07 0.21
C ARG A 49 16.17 -12.32 -1.07
N GLN A 50 16.35 -13.07 -2.16
CA GLN A 50 16.64 -12.50 -3.48
C GLN A 50 15.41 -11.86 -4.13
N HIS A 51 14.19 -12.25 -3.72
CA HIS A 51 12.96 -11.80 -4.37
C HIS A 51 12.34 -10.61 -3.63
N GLU A 52 12.06 -9.53 -4.37
CA GLU A 52 11.23 -8.42 -3.92
C GLU A 52 9.76 -8.81 -3.99
N PHE A 53 8.95 -8.33 -3.06
CA PHE A 53 7.51 -8.57 -3.10
C PHE A 53 6.73 -7.29 -2.76
N MET A 54 5.52 -7.20 -3.31
CA MET A 54 4.61 -6.10 -3.03
C MET A 54 4.01 -6.26 -1.63
N ILE A 55 3.96 -5.15 -0.88
CA ILE A 55 3.18 -5.01 0.34
C ILE A 55 1.90 -4.23 0.06
N TYR A 56 0.85 -4.59 0.77
CA TYR A 56 -0.47 -3.98 0.68
C TYR A 56 -0.95 -3.54 2.06
N GLU A 57 -1.74 -2.48 2.11
CA GLU A 57 -2.53 -2.15 3.30
C GLU A 57 -3.90 -2.81 3.20
N LEU A 58 -4.32 -3.50 4.25
CA LEU A 58 -5.68 -4.01 4.41
C LEU A 58 -6.58 -2.90 4.96
N LEU A 59 -7.63 -2.54 4.21
CA LEU A 59 -8.54 -1.44 4.52
C LEU A 59 -9.97 -1.90 4.84
N GLY A 60 -10.24 -3.21 4.78
CA GLY A 60 -11.51 -3.79 5.17
C GLY A 60 -11.80 -5.11 4.43
N ILE A 61 -12.95 -5.68 4.77
CA ILE A 61 -13.55 -6.86 4.14
C ILE A 61 -14.73 -6.38 3.29
N ARG A 62 -14.80 -6.86 2.06
CA ARG A 62 -15.87 -6.58 1.11
C ARG A 62 -17.15 -7.28 1.58
N ASP A 63 -18.28 -6.59 1.45
CA ASP A 63 -19.62 -7.11 1.80
C ASP A 63 -19.76 -7.64 3.25
N SER A 64 -18.89 -7.19 4.16
CA SER A 64 -19.00 -7.54 5.58
C SER A 64 -20.21 -6.87 6.22
N SER A 65 -21.04 -7.66 6.91
CA SER A 65 -22.15 -7.16 7.73
C SER A 65 -21.68 -6.49 9.03
N ASP A 66 -20.43 -6.72 9.42
CA ASP A 66 -19.80 -6.06 10.57
C ASP A 66 -19.25 -4.70 10.15
N PRO A 67 -19.78 -3.58 10.69
CA PRO A 67 -19.34 -2.23 10.34
C PRO A 67 -17.91 -1.91 10.76
N GLU A 68 -17.33 -2.64 11.73
CA GLU A 68 -15.92 -2.46 12.12
C GLU A 68 -14.96 -3.11 11.10
N LEU A 69 -15.43 -4.15 10.40
CA LEU A 69 -14.64 -4.88 9.41
C LEU A 69 -14.94 -4.45 7.97
N ALA A 70 -16.10 -3.85 7.72
CA ALA A 70 -16.51 -3.41 6.39
C ALA A 70 -15.59 -2.29 5.86
N ALA A 71 -15.27 -2.36 4.56
CA ALA A 71 -14.56 -1.27 3.91
C ALA A 71 -15.40 0.03 3.95
N ALA A 72 -14.84 1.08 4.54
CA ALA A 72 -15.52 2.37 4.65
C ALA A 72 -15.88 2.97 3.28
N ALA A 73 -16.88 3.85 3.25
CA ALA A 73 -17.29 4.54 2.03
C ALA A 73 -16.10 5.28 1.38
N GLY A 74 -15.90 5.06 0.09
CA GLY A 74 -14.79 5.66 -0.67
C GLY A 74 -13.47 4.89 -0.62
N ILE A 75 -13.31 3.87 0.24
CA ILE A 75 -12.09 3.03 0.28
C ILE A 75 -11.86 2.30 -1.04
N GLU A 76 -12.92 1.83 -1.71
CA GLU A 76 -12.77 1.22 -3.03
C GLU A 76 -12.19 2.18 -4.06
N ARG A 77 -12.65 3.43 -4.04
CA ARG A 77 -12.11 4.50 -4.89
C ARG A 77 -10.66 4.80 -4.55
N LEU A 78 -10.32 4.90 -3.26
CA LEU A 78 -8.95 5.08 -2.79
C LEU A 78 -8.05 3.94 -3.31
N CYS A 79 -8.46 2.68 -3.12
CA CYS A 79 -7.74 1.51 -3.62
C CYS A 79 -7.52 1.56 -5.14
N GLN A 80 -8.53 1.94 -5.92
CA GLN A 80 -8.41 2.03 -7.37
C GLN A 80 -7.44 3.13 -7.78
N MET A 81 -7.54 4.31 -7.18
CA MET A 81 -6.61 5.42 -7.46
C MET A 81 -5.17 5.05 -7.06
N THR A 82 -4.99 4.41 -5.90
CA THR A 82 -3.67 3.97 -5.43
C THR A 82 -3.06 2.90 -6.34
N ARG A 83 -3.85 1.97 -6.90
CA ARG A 83 -3.34 0.99 -7.87
C ARG A 83 -2.74 1.67 -9.10
N THR A 84 -3.46 2.63 -9.68
CA THR A 84 -2.95 3.40 -10.83
C THR A 84 -1.67 4.15 -10.48
N ALA A 85 -1.60 4.82 -9.32
CA ALA A 85 -0.40 5.54 -8.89
C ALA A 85 0.79 4.59 -8.66
N SER A 86 0.54 3.45 -8.03
CA SER A 86 1.54 2.41 -7.78
C SER A 86 2.08 1.82 -9.07
N ASP A 87 1.25 1.60 -10.09
CA ASP A 87 1.70 1.02 -11.36
C ASP A 87 2.71 1.92 -12.08
N HIS A 88 2.52 3.24 -12.05
CA HIS A 88 3.51 4.20 -12.57
C HIS A 88 4.79 4.18 -11.72
N PHE A 89 4.65 4.18 -10.39
CA PHE A 89 5.78 4.17 -9.47
C PHE A 89 6.69 2.96 -9.68
N GLU A 90 6.09 1.77 -9.79
CA GLU A 90 6.82 0.50 -9.93
C GLU A 90 7.46 0.34 -11.32
N ARG A 91 7.05 1.14 -12.31
CA ARG A 91 7.68 1.23 -13.64
C ARG A 91 8.78 2.28 -13.70
N GLY A 92 9.03 3.00 -12.61
CA GLY A 92 10.00 4.11 -12.55
C GLY A 92 9.50 5.41 -13.18
N ASP A 93 8.22 5.49 -13.53
CA ASP A 93 7.58 6.68 -14.09
C ASP A 93 7.14 7.61 -12.96
N PHE A 94 8.12 8.18 -12.25
CA PHE A 94 7.90 8.91 -11.00
C PHE A 94 7.11 10.21 -11.18
N ASP A 95 7.18 10.83 -12.35
CA ASP A 95 6.44 12.06 -12.65
C ASP A 95 4.94 11.80 -12.76
N HIS A 96 4.53 10.76 -13.49
CA HIS A 96 3.11 10.37 -13.55
C HIS A 96 2.65 9.77 -12.21
N ALA A 97 3.51 9.01 -11.52
CA ALA A 97 3.19 8.51 -10.18
C ALA A 97 2.89 9.67 -9.22
N ALA A 98 3.71 10.71 -9.20
CA ALA A 98 3.51 11.91 -8.38
C ALA A 98 2.16 12.57 -8.68
N GLN A 99 1.84 12.81 -9.96
CA GLN A 99 0.55 13.38 -10.37
C GLN A 99 -0.65 12.56 -9.86
N ARG A 100 -0.57 11.22 -9.97
CA ARG A 100 -1.63 10.33 -9.48
C ARG A 100 -1.75 10.37 -7.95
N TYR A 101 -0.64 10.46 -7.20
CA TYR A 101 -0.69 10.62 -5.74
C TYR A 101 -1.23 12.00 -5.32
N GLU A 102 -0.92 13.07 -6.06
CA GLU A 102 -1.53 14.38 -5.83
C GLU A 102 -3.05 14.36 -6.05
N GLU A 103 -3.52 13.66 -7.09
CA GLU A 103 -4.96 13.45 -7.33
C GLU A 103 -5.62 12.71 -6.17
N ILE A 104 -4.96 11.69 -5.60
CA ILE A 104 -5.43 11.01 -4.38
C ILE A 104 -5.56 12.01 -3.24
N LEU A 105 -4.55 12.85 -3.00
CA LEU A 105 -4.56 13.83 -1.91
C LEU A 105 -5.58 14.96 -2.10
N ARG A 106 -6.05 15.23 -3.32
CA ARG A 106 -7.18 16.15 -3.53
C ARG A 106 -8.50 15.58 -3.03
N VAL A 107 -8.68 14.25 -3.12
CA VAL A 107 -9.92 13.55 -2.70
C VAL A 107 -9.80 13.05 -1.25
N PHE A 108 -8.61 12.63 -0.84
CA PHE A 108 -8.28 12.10 0.49
C PHE A 108 -7.09 12.87 1.08
N PRO A 109 -7.28 14.13 1.54
CA PRO A 109 -6.17 15.01 1.93
C PRO A 109 -5.33 14.53 3.11
N GLN A 110 -5.87 13.62 3.91
CA GLN A 110 -5.19 13.08 5.09
C GLN A 110 -4.60 11.70 4.87
N ASP A 111 -4.63 11.17 3.64
CA ASP A 111 -4.11 9.84 3.37
C ASP A 111 -2.58 9.78 3.56
N PRO A 112 -2.09 8.96 4.51
CA PRO A 112 -0.67 8.96 4.85
C PRO A 112 0.18 8.23 3.80
N VAL A 113 -0.35 7.19 3.16
CA VAL A 113 0.35 6.43 2.11
C VAL A 113 0.61 7.32 0.88
N ALA A 114 -0.41 8.04 0.41
CA ALA A 114 -0.25 8.95 -0.72
C ALA A 114 0.73 10.10 -0.42
N LYS A 115 0.72 10.66 0.80
CA LYS A 115 1.72 11.67 1.22
C LYS A 115 3.15 11.11 1.17
N SER A 116 3.37 9.93 1.76
CA SER A 116 4.69 9.30 1.82
C SER A 116 5.20 8.92 0.43
N LEU A 117 4.35 8.36 -0.44
CA LEU A 117 4.73 7.96 -1.79
C LEU A 117 4.95 9.14 -2.72
N LEU A 118 4.17 10.22 -2.59
CA LEU A 118 4.42 11.47 -3.31
C LEU A 118 5.78 12.10 -2.96
N ALA A 119 6.10 12.15 -1.66
CA ALA A 119 7.40 12.65 -1.20
C ALA A 119 8.56 11.82 -1.75
N MET A 120 8.39 10.50 -1.83
CA MET A 120 9.34 9.59 -2.46
C MET A 120 9.48 9.84 -3.96
N CYS A 121 8.39 9.95 -4.73
CA CYS A 121 8.45 10.28 -6.17
C CYS A 121 9.30 11.53 -6.41
N SER A 122 9.03 12.58 -5.62
CA SER A 122 9.76 13.86 -5.70
C SER A 122 11.26 13.72 -5.42
N ALA A 123 11.68 12.77 -4.58
CA ALA A 123 13.08 12.50 -4.30
C ALA A 123 13.77 11.77 -5.46
N MET A 124 13.05 10.87 -6.15
CA MET A 124 13.60 10.10 -7.28
C MET A 124 13.69 10.90 -8.58
N THR A 125 12.78 11.83 -8.85
CA THR A 125 12.89 12.74 -10.01
C THR A 125 14.08 13.70 -9.89
N ARG A 126 14.57 13.95 -8.67
CA ARG A 126 15.71 14.85 -8.41
C ARG A 126 17.09 14.15 -8.41
N ALA A 127 17.12 12.83 -8.54
CA ALA A 127 18.33 12.00 -8.51
C ALA A 127 18.82 11.69 -9.93
#